data_AF-A0A936BBK1-F1
#
_entry.id   AF-A0A936BBK1-F1
#
_cell.length_a   1.000
_cell.length_b   1.000
_cell.length_c   1.000
_cell.angle_alpha   90.00
_cell.angle_beta   90.00
_cell.angle_gamma   90.00
#
_symmetry.space_group_name_H-M   'P 1'
#
loop_
_entity.id
_entity.type
_entity.pdbx_description
1 polymer ?
#
loop_
_entity_poly.entity_id
_entity_poly.type
_entity_poly.pdbx_seq_one_letter_code
_entity_poly.pdbx_strand_id
1 'polypeptide(L)'
;MPNQTAYADRGSLTFRYRWFYREILEPQGLVIPLVITEAGIDGIIGNRPGPQGLGWRDFGGYWVGLGGGRTPTEAFINQLAWYDAGVRQDGYVIGFTVFTAGDIRGWETYSIDDILPDLANYVIGQRR
;
A
#
# COMPACT_ATOMS: atom_id res chain seq x y z
N MET A 1 -13.68 -0.75 -12.84
CA MET A 1 -13.98 -2.19 -13.06
C MET A 1 -14.15 -2.44 -14.56
N PRO A 2 -14.19 -3.69 -15.06
CA PRO A 2 -14.54 -3.95 -16.46
C PRO A 2 -15.82 -3.20 -16.85
N ASN A 3 -15.82 -2.52 -17.99
CA ASN A 3 -16.95 -1.73 -18.52
C ASN A 3 -17.45 -0.57 -17.64
N GLN A 4 -16.63 -0.06 -16.72
CA GLN A 4 -16.93 1.16 -15.97
C GLN A 4 -15.94 2.28 -16.32
N THR A 5 -16.39 3.54 -16.17
CA THR A 5 -15.55 4.74 -16.35
C THR A 5 -14.25 4.62 -15.55
N ALA A 6 -13.12 4.94 -16.18
CA ALA A 6 -11.85 4.98 -15.45
C ALA A 6 -11.80 6.24 -14.56
N TYR A 7 -11.49 6.04 -13.28
CA TYR A 7 -11.28 7.12 -12.33
C TYR A 7 -9.83 7.08 -11.85
N ALA A 8 -9.16 8.24 -11.81
CA ALA A 8 -7.77 8.35 -11.38
C ALA A 8 -7.55 7.96 -9.91
N ASP A 9 -8.60 8.05 -9.09
CA ASP A 9 -8.52 7.82 -7.66
C ASP A 9 -8.84 6.39 -7.21
N ARG A 10 -9.19 5.46 -8.11
CA ARG A 10 -9.56 4.09 -7.75
C ARG A 10 -9.15 3.05 -8.80
N GLY A 11 -8.06 2.37 -8.51
CA GLY A 11 -7.50 1.32 -9.36
C GLY A 11 -8.15 -0.05 -9.14
N SER A 12 -7.65 -1.02 -9.90
CA SER A 12 -7.99 -2.46 -9.75
C SER A 12 -7.26 -3.13 -8.57
N LEU A 13 -6.18 -2.54 -8.09
CA LEU A 13 -5.37 -3.02 -6.97
C LEU A 13 -5.37 -1.99 -5.84
N THR A 14 -4.86 -0.79 -6.14
CA THR A 14 -4.77 0.31 -5.16
C THR A 14 -6.07 1.09 -5.09
N PHE A 15 -6.51 1.41 -3.87
CA PHE A 15 -7.76 2.13 -3.57
C PHE A 15 -9.02 1.51 -4.18
N ARG A 16 -9.00 0.20 -4.51
CA ARG A 16 -10.12 -0.50 -5.12
C ARG A 16 -11.41 -0.40 -4.30
N TYR A 17 -11.30 -0.34 -2.97
CA TYR A 17 -12.45 -0.18 -2.07
C TYR A 17 -13.31 1.04 -2.42
N ARG A 18 -12.73 2.10 -2.99
CA ARG A 18 -13.48 3.32 -3.39
C ARG A 18 -14.54 3.03 -4.44
N TRP A 19 -14.38 2.00 -5.28
CA TRP A 19 -15.45 1.55 -6.16
C TRP A 19 -16.68 1.11 -5.37
N PHE A 20 -16.47 0.28 -4.34
CA PHE A 20 -17.57 -0.22 -3.52
C PHE A 20 -18.18 0.89 -2.65
N TYR A 21 -17.34 1.69 -2.00
CA TYR A 21 -17.81 2.74 -1.12
C TYR A 21 -18.55 3.84 -1.88
N ARG A 22 -17.97 4.40 -2.93
CA ARG A 22 -18.50 5.60 -3.59
C ARG A 22 -19.64 5.31 -4.56
N GLU A 23 -19.63 4.14 -5.22
CA GLU A 23 -20.67 3.80 -6.19
C GLU A 23 -21.84 3.04 -5.57
N ILE A 24 -21.66 2.39 -4.41
CA ILE A 24 -22.68 1.50 -3.82
C ILE A 24 -23.08 1.94 -2.41
N LEU A 25 -22.12 2.13 -1.49
CA LEU A 25 -22.46 2.39 -0.08
C LEU A 25 -22.87 3.84 0.18
N GLU A 26 -22.10 4.81 -0.32
CA GLU A 26 -22.36 6.25 -0.13
C GLU A 26 -23.74 6.68 -0.65
N PRO A 27 -24.18 6.31 -1.88
CA PRO A 27 -25.48 6.72 -2.39
C PRO A 27 -26.67 6.15 -1.60
N GLN A 28 -26.45 5.05 -0.88
CA GLN A 28 -27.46 4.37 -0.08
C GLN A 28 -27.41 4.76 1.41
N GLY A 29 -26.46 5.62 1.81
CA GLY A 29 -26.25 5.95 3.22
C GLY A 29 -25.76 4.78 4.07
N LEU A 30 -25.04 3.82 3.47
CA LEU A 30 -24.59 2.57 4.09
C LEU A 30 -23.08 2.56 4.38
N VAL A 31 -22.46 3.73 4.54
CA VAL A 31 -21.02 3.83 4.83
C VAL A 31 -20.74 3.23 6.20
N ILE A 32 -19.80 2.28 6.25
CA ILE A 32 -19.31 1.65 7.48
C ILE A 32 -17.80 1.87 7.61
N PRO A 33 -17.21 1.74 8.81
CA PRO A 33 -15.76 1.81 8.95
C PRO A 33 -15.04 0.67 8.22
N LEU A 34 -13.90 0.98 7.61
CA LEU A 34 -13.03 0.05 6.88
C LEU A 34 -11.68 -0.10 7.59
N VAL A 35 -11.26 -1.34 7.81
CA VAL A 35 -9.88 -1.70 8.13
C VAL A 35 -9.32 -2.48 6.94
N ILE A 36 -8.16 -2.06 6.43
CA ILE A 36 -7.44 -2.78 5.38
C ILE A 36 -6.42 -3.69 6.06
N THR A 37 -6.73 -4.98 6.18
CA THR A 37 -5.92 -5.91 6.97
C THR A 37 -4.59 -6.27 6.32
N GLU A 38 -4.39 -5.98 5.04
CA GLU A 38 -3.12 -6.19 4.35
C GLU A 38 -2.91 -5.14 3.27
N ALA A 39 -1.73 -4.51 3.27
CA ALA A 39 -1.24 -3.63 2.23
C ALA A 39 0.27 -3.84 2.06
N GLY A 40 0.78 -3.59 0.87
CA GLY A 40 2.19 -3.77 0.56
C GLY A 40 2.43 -3.82 -0.94
N ILE A 41 3.64 -4.24 -1.31
CA ILE A 41 4.00 -4.51 -2.70
C ILE A 41 3.89 -6.02 -2.94
N ASP A 42 3.12 -6.38 -3.96
CA ASP A 42 2.97 -7.78 -4.40
C ASP A 42 3.40 -7.95 -5.84
N GLY A 43 4.46 -8.73 -6.02
CA GLY A 43 5.08 -9.06 -7.28
C GLY A 43 4.50 -10.29 -7.98
N ILE A 44 3.59 -11.05 -7.33
CA ILE A 44 2.85 -12.14 -7.96
C ILE A 44 1.99 -11.60 -9.10
N ILE A 45 1.46 -10.39 -8.94
CA ILE A 45 0.76 -9.68 -10.01
C ILE A 45 1.77 -9.13 -11.01
N GLY A 46 1.78 -9.72 -12.22
CA GLY A 46 2.62 -9.29 -13.34
C GLY A 46 2.17 -7.99 -14.01
N ASN A 47 2.78 -7.66 -15.14
CA ASN A 47 2.56 -6.41 -15.89
C ASN A 47 2.76 -5.15 -15.03
N ARG A 48 3.87 -5.13 -14.28
CA ARG A 48 4.28 -4.05 -13.39
C ARG A 48 5.69 -3.56 -13.75
N PRO A 49 6.05 -2.33 -13.37
CA PRO A 49 7.43 -1.86 -13.48
C PRO A 49 8.38 -2.66 -12.56
N GLY A 50 9.68 -2.58 -12.89
CA GLY A 50 10.75 -3.18 -12.09
C GLY A 50 11.14 -4.60 -12.50
N PRO A 51 12.17 -5.16 -11.84
CA PRO A 51 12.68 -6.49 -12.14
C PRO A 51 11.69 -7.60 -11.77
N GLN A 52 12.04 -8.84 -12.14
CA GLN A 52 11.42 -10.02 -11.55
C GLN A 52 11.67 -10.02 -10.03
N GLY A 53 10.65 -10.38 -9.27
CA GLY A 53 10.66 -10.28 -7.81
C GLY A 53 9.27 -10.45 -7.23
N LEU A 54 9.20 -10.58 -5.92
CA LEU A 54 7.99 -10.87 -5.16
C LEU A 54 7.64 -9.71 -4.23
N GLY A 55 8.47 -9.42 -3.24
CA GLY A 55 8.19 -8.40 -2.24
C GLY A 55 8.96 -7.10 -2.45
N TRP A 56 8.71 -6.13 -1.58
CA TRP A 56 9.32 -4.79 -1.65
C TRP A 56 10.86 -4.84 -1.66
N ARG A 57 11.47 -5.83 -0.99
CA ARG A 57 12.92 -5.99 -0.94
C ARG A 57 13.52 -6.21 -2.33
N ASP A 58 12.89 -7.04 -3.15
CA ASP A 58 13.36 -7.35 -4.50
C ASP A 58 13.30 -6.12 -5.42
N PHE A 59 12.36 -5.20 -5.16
CA PHE A 59 12.18 -3.98 -5.95
C PHE A 59 12.95 -2.79 -5.42
N GLY A 60 13.57 -2.89 -4.23
CA GLY A 60 14.20 -1.77 -3.55
C GLY A 60 15.24 -1.05 -4.40
N GLY A 61 16.16 -1.80 -5.02
CA GLY A 61 17.18 -1.21 -5.90
C GLY A 61 16.60 -0.51 -7.13
N TYR A 62 15.52 -1.05 -7.71
CA TYR A 62 14.82 -0.43 -8.82
C TYR A 62 14.21 0.92 -8.43
N TRP A 63 13.52 0.99 -7.30
CA TRP A 63 12.90 2.23 -6.83
C TRP A 63 13.92 3.27 -6.39
N VAL A 64 15.04 2.86 -5.79
CA VAL A 64 16.18 3.77 -5.53
C VAL A 64 16.73 4.35 -6.83
N GLY A 65 16.92 3.53 -7.86
CA GLY A 65 17.38 3.99 -9.18
C GLY A 65 16.46 5.02 -9.86
N LEU A 66 15.17 5.03 -9.50
CA LEU A 66 14.18 6.00 -9.98
C LEU A 66 14.02 7.22 -9.05
N GLY A 67 14.82 7.32 -7.98
CA GLY A 67 14.73 8.43 -7.03
C GLY A 67 13.59 8.29 -6.00
N GLY A 68 13.06 7.08 -5.79
CA GLY A 68 12.04 6.81 -4.78
C GLY A 68 12.53 6.94 -3.33
N GLY A 69 13.85 6.95 -3.13
CA GLY A 69 14.53 7.09 -1.82
C GLY A 69 16.03 6.86 -1.97
N ARG A 70 16.80 7.07 -0.90
CA ARG A 70 18.26 6.83 -0.88
C ARG A 70 18.61 5.36 -0.61
N THR A 71 17.70 4.64 0.05
CA THR A 71 17.84 3.21 0.35
C THR A 71 16.57 2.44 -0.04
N PRO A 72 16.63 1.11 -0.23
CA PRO A 72 15.45 0.27 -0.40
C PRO A 72 14.37 0.49 0.66
N THR A 73 14.76 0.58 1.92
CA THR A 73 13.85 0.84 3.05
C THR A 73 13.17 2.20 2.92
N GLU A 74 13.93 3.26 2.66
CA GLU A 74 13.36 4.60 2.49
C GLU A 74 12.42 4.66 1.27
N ALA A 75 12.78 4.01 0.18
CA ALA A 75 11.92 3.94 -1.01
C ALA A 75 10.60 3.23 -0.70
N PHE A 76 10.63 2.11 0.01
CA PHE A 76 9.42 1.40 0.42
C PHE A 76 8.55 2.22 1.38
N ILE A 77 9.16 2.88 2.37
CA ILE A 77 8.43 3.77 3.30
C ILE A 77 7.80 4.95 2.55
N ASN A 78 8.47 5.53 1.56
CA ASN A 78 7.90 6.60 0.74
C ASN A 78 6.69 6.12 -0.09
N GLN A 79 6.71 4.86 -0.58
CA GLN A 79 5.55 4.25 -1.24
C GLN A 79 4.39 4.07 -0.25
N LEU A 80 4.67 3.59 0.97
CA LEU A 80 3.67 3.50 2.03
C LEU A 80 3.14 4.87 2.44
N ALA A 81 3.98 5.90 2.47
CA ALA A 81 3.58 7.26 2.80
C ALA A 81 2.65 7.86 1.73
N TRP A 82 2.91 7.59 0.45
CA TRP A 82 2.00 7.93 -0.64
C TRP A 82 0.65 7.21 -0.48
N TYR A 83 0.67 5.92 -0.12
CA TYR A 83 -0.55 5.15 0.10
C TYR A 83 -1.34 5.65 1.32
N ASP A 84 -0.66 5.94 2.42
CA ASP A 84 -1.24 6.53 3.65
C ASP A 84 -1.90 7.88 3.35
N ALA A 85 -1.22 8.78 2.62
CA ALA A 85 -1.79 10.05 2.18
C ALA A 85 -3.03 9.87 1.29
N GLY A 86 -3.08 8.78 0.52
CA GLY A 86 -4.25 8.39 -0.27
C GLY A 86 -5.42 7.97 0.61
N VAL A 87 -5.24 6.98 1.50
CA VAL A 87 -6.33 6.46 2.34
C VAL A 87 -6.84 7.49 3.35
N ARG A 88 -6.00 8.43 3.82
CA ARG A 88 -6.42 9.54 4.69
C ARG A 88 -7.47 10.47 4.08
N GLN A 89 -7.63 10.44 2.76
CA GLN A 89 -8.67 11.22 2.07
C GLN A 89 -10.07 10.61 2.24
N ASP A 90 -10.15 9.36 2.71
CA ASP A 90 -11.40 8.63 2.87
C ASP A 90 -11.71 8.44 4.37
N GLY A 91 -12.59 9.29 4.91
CA GLY A 91 -12.86 9.34 6.36
C GLY A 91 -13.46 8.07 6.98
N TYR A 92 -13.87 7.10 6.16
CA TYR A 92 -14.30 5.77 6.61
C TYR A 92 -13.15 4.77 6.78
N VAL A 93 -11.93 5.07 6.33
CA VAL A 93 -10.77 4.19 6.52
C VAL A 93 -10.14 4.45 7.88
N ILE A 94 -10.17 3.45 8.76
CA ILE A 94 -9.53 3.52 10.09
C ILE A 94 -8.01 3.41 9.94
N GLY A 95 -7.53 2.58 9.02
CA GLY A 95 -6.11 2.36 8.77
C GLY A 95 -5.85 1.08 7.98
N PHE A 96 -4.57 0.75 7.87
CA PHE A 96 -4.10 -0.47 7.21
C PHE A 96 -2.93 -1.11 7.96
N THR A 97 -2.74 -2.40 7.76
CA THR A 97 -1.58 -3.17 8.25
C THR A 97 -0.68 -3.58 7.09
N VAL A 98 0.63 -3.43 7.28
CA VAL A 98 1.63 -3.77 6.25
C VAL A 98 1.95 -5.27 6.31
N PHE A 99 1.85 -5.94 5.16
CA PHE A 99 2.25 -7.33 5.01
C PHE A 99 3.78 -7.40 4.75
N THR A 100 4.60 -8.08 5.56
CA THR A 100 4.24 -8.83 6.78
C THR A 100 5.31 -8.76 7.86
N ALA A 101 4.88 -8.78 9.13
CA ALA A 101 5.76 -8.93 10.28
C ALA A 101 5.66 -10.36 10.84
N GLY A 102 6.78 -10.95 11.22
CA GLY A 102 6.88 -12.36 11.58
C GLY A 102 6.78 -13.25 10.36
N ASP A 103 7.74 -13.12 9.45
CA ASP A 103 7.74 -13.93 8.23
C ASP A 103 7.82 -15.44 8.52
N ILE A 104 7.17 -16.22 7.66
CA ILE A 104 7.29 -17.66 7.59
C ILE A 104 7.90 -18.01 6.22
N ARG A 105 8.49 -19.21 6.08
CA ARG A 105 9.16 -19.63 4.84
C ARG A 105 8.37 -19.22 3.60
N GLY A 106 9.03 -18.47 2.70
CA GLY A 106 8.47 -17.98 1.44
C GLY A 106 8.01 -16.52 1.46
N TRP A 107 8.04 -15.82 2.60
CA TRP A 107 7.67 -14.40 2.72
C TRP A 107 8.84 -13.45 2.99
N GLU A 108 10.08 -13.94 2.87
CA GLU A 108 11.29 -13.22 3.26
C GLU A 108 11.41 -11.88 2.51
N THR A 109 11.01 -11.83 1.24
CA THR A 109 11.09 -10.62 0.41
C THR A 109 10.01 -9.58 0.73
N TYR A 110 8.96 -9.98 1.46
CA TYR A 110 7.87 -9.12 1.93
C TYR A 110 8.09 -8.64 3.37
N SER A 111 8.91 -9.35 4.14
CA SER A 111 9.10 -9.13 5.57
C SER A 111 9.44 -7.68 5.90
N ILE A 112 8.84 -7.14 6.96
CA ILE A 112 9.13 -5.81 7.51
C ILE A 112 9.90 -5.84 8.84
N ASP A 113 10.31 -7.03 9.30
CA ASP A 113 10.82 -7.24 10.66
C ASP A 113 12.04 -6.36 10.99
N ASP A 114 12.96 -6.19 10.04
CA ASP A 114 14.17 -5.37 10.20
C ASP A 114 13.92 -3.86 10.01
N ILE A 115 12.77 -3.46 9.47
CA ILE A 115 12.40 -2.05 9.24
C ILE A 115 11.28 -1.56 10.17
N LEU A 116 10.86 -2.36 11.16
CA LEU A 116 9.88 -1.96 12.16
C LEU A 116 10.25 -0.64 12.88
N PRO A 117 11.53 -0.37 13.24
CA PRO A 117 11.90 0.93 13.82
C PRO A 117 11.67 2.11 12.87
N ASP A 118 11.97 1.94 11.59
CA ASP A 118 11.77 2.99 10.57
C ASP A 118 10.27 3.27 10.34
N LEU A 119 9.46 2.21 10.31
CA LEU A 119 8.00 2.32 10.24
C LEU A 119 7.42 3.01 11.48
N ALA A 120 7.92 2.69 12.67
CA ALA A 120 7.52 3.35 13.91
C ALA A 120 7.85 4.85 13.87
N ASN A 121 9.05 5.21 13.42
CA ASN A 121 9.46 6.61 13.24
C ASN A 121 8.55 7.35 12.25
N TYR A 122 8.21 6.72 11.12
CA TYR A 122 7.26 7.26 10.16
C TYR A 122 5.90 7.55 10.81
N VAL A 123 5.30 6.56 11.48
CA VAL A 123 3.98 6.68 12.13
C VAL A 123 3.97 7.76 13.21
N ILE A 124 5.00 7.81 14.06
CA ILE A 124 5.15 8.85 15.08
C ILE A 124 5.20 10.23 14.42
N GLY A 125 5.95 10.38 13.33
CA GLY A 125 6.05 11.61 12.55
C GLY A 125 4.76 12.06 11.88
N GLN A 126 3.74 11.19 11.77
CA GLN A 126 2.43 11.56 11.21
C GLN A 126 1.43 12.07 12.26
N ARG A 127 1.76 12.02 13.55
CA ARG A 127 0.89 12.55 14.61
C ARG A 127 0.89 14.07 14.53
N ARG A 128 -0.29 14.66 14.35
CA ARG A 128 -0.55 16.09 14.55
C ARG A 128 -1.08 16.31 15.96
#